data_AF-A0A640XJ32-F1
#
_entry.id   AF-A0A640XJ32-F1
#
_cell.length_a   1.000
_cell.length_b   1.000
_cell.length_c   1.000
_cell.angle_alpha   90.00
_cell.angle_beta   90.00
_cell.angle_gamma   90.00
#
_symmetry.space_group_name_H-M   'P 1'
#
loop_
_entity.id
_entity.type
_entity.pdbx_description
1 polymer ?
#
loop_
_entity_poly.entity_id
_entity_poly.type
_entity_poly.pdbx_seq_one_letter_code
_entity_poly.pdbx_strand_id
1 'polypeptide(L)'
;MFLDEDFEKFWNKIKAKTTYSVEYSTETLVSNAVGAIRKMDRIEPVKVSYGEASIDIEHRGICVAETRSQITNVEHLGALPDILAYLQKETELTRATIVVILIDSGRIEEFLVNPQKFMDVVAGIIKRELHKLIIDGIKYEKLPNEEYSMMLFENKEIISYLNNRLEVKHSVYDAIVYESEIERKFAEDLDRRKDIKLFVKLPDWFKVETPIGTYNPDWAILKHDETVLYLVRETKGTKGFEKLRNIEVDKIRCGRKHFEKLDVNFDVVVSANEV
;
A
#
# COMPACT_ATOMS: atom_id res chain seq x y z
N MET A 1 -33.36 -17.54 4.62
CA MET A 1 -32.58 -16.33 4.95
C MET A 1 -33.16 -15.19 4.14
N PHE A 2 -33.93 -14.30 4.77
CA PHE A 2 -34.51 -13.14 4.10
C PHE A 2 -33.43 -12.06 4.03
N LEU A 3 -32.85 -11.85 2.85
CA LEU A 3 -32.04 -10.65 2.63
C LEU A 3 -32.98 -9.44 2.79
N ASP A 4 -32.69 -8.61 3.79
CA ASP A 4 -33.42 -7.35 4.04
C ASP A 4 -33.40 -6.50 2.75
N GLU A 5 -34.56 -5.98 2.32
CA GLU A 5 -34.67 -5.15 1.11
C GLU A 5 -33.70 -3.95 1.15
N ASP A 6 -33.38 -3.44 2.34
CA ASP A 6 -32.44 -2.33 2.50
C ASP A 6 -30.99 -2.77 2.29
N PHE A 7 -30.65 -4.02 2.57
CA PHE A 7 -29.35 -4.57 2.20
C PHE A 7 -29.25 -4.81 0.70
N GLU A 8 -30.33 -5.23 0.04
CA GLU A 8 -30.34 -5.37 -1.41
C GLU A 8 -30.11 -4.01 -2.11
N LYS A 9 -30.75 -2.95 -1.61
CA LYS A 9 -30.51 -1.57 -2.08
C LYS A 9 -29.06 -1.14 -1.83
N PHE A 10 -28.49 -1.47 -0.67
CA PHE A 10 -27.09 -1.18 -0.39
C PHE A 10 -26.14 -1.92 -1.33
N TRP A 11 -26.34 -3.23 -1.46
CA TRP A 11 -25.53 -4.10 -2.30
C TRP A 11 -25.56 -3.63 -3.75
N ASN A 12 -26.73 -3.24 -4.26
CA ASN A 12 -26.87 -2.69 -5.61
C ASN A 12 -26.03 -1.43 -5.85
N LYS A 13 -25.68 -0.66 -4.80
CA LYS A 13 -24.76 0.49 -4.91
C LYS A 13 -23.29 0.07 -4.95
N ILE A 14 -22.89 -0.92 -4.14
CA ILE A 14 -21.47 -1.31 -3.97
C ILE A 14 -21.02 -2.47 -4.86
N LYS A 15 -21.95 -3.25 -5.45
CA LYS A 15 -21.64 -4.46 -6.24
C LYS A 15 -20.98 -4.17 -7.59
N ALA A 16 -21.08 -2.95 -8.10
CA ALA A 16 -20.58 -2.60 -9.42
C ALA A 16 -19.05 -2.69 -9.44
N LYS A 17 -18.48 -3.51 -10.33
CA LYS A 17 -17.03 -3.51 -10.51
C LYS A 17 -16.62 -2.23 -11.24
N THR A 18 -15.46 -1.72 -10.85
CA THR A 18 -14.87 -0.56 -11.50
C THR A 18 -13.53 -0.93 -12.11
N THR A 19 -13.24 -0.34 -13.26
CA THR A 19 -11.88 -0.23 -13.78
C THR A 19 -11.32 1.14 -13.45
N TYR A 20 -10.01 1.32 -13.59
CA TYR A 20 -9.35 2.60 -13.39
C TYR A 20 -8.61 3.05 -14.64
N SER A 21 -8.58 4.37 -14.83
CA SER A 21 -7.64 5.04 -15.73
C SER A 21 -6.75 5.96 -14.88
N VAL A 22 -5.54 6.22 -15.35
CA VAL A 22 -4.57 7.06 -14.64
C VAL A 22 -4.21 8.22 -15.53
N GLU A 23 -4.49 9.43 -15.06
CA GLU A 23 -4.05 10.66 -15.72
C GLU A 23 -2.94 11.31 -14.89
N TYR A 24 -1.75 11.43 -15.47
CA TYR A 24 -0.64 12.18 -14.87
C TYR A 24 0.11 12.98 -15.93
N SER A 25 0.74 14.07 -15.50
CA SER A 25 1.60 14.89 -16.35
C SER A 25 3.07 14.49 -16.20
N THR A 26 3.73 14.23 -17.33
CA THR A 26 5.17 13.98 -17.39
C THR A 26 5.98 15.15 -16.85
N GLU A 27 5.53 16.39 -17.08
CA GLU A 27 6.21 17.60 -16.58
C GLU A 27 6.20 17.67 -15.05
N THR A 28 5.05 17.34 -14.45
CA THR A 28 4.92 17.25 -12.99
C THR A 28 5.80 16.15 -12.41
N LEU A 29 5.88 14.99 -13.08
CA LEU A 29 6.78 13.91 -12.68
C LEU A 29 8.24 14.35 -12.68
N VAL A 30 8.68 15.00 -13.76
CA VAL A 30 10.06 15.51 -13.90
C VAL A 30 10.35 16.51 -12.77
N SER A 31 9.47 17.49 -12.56
CA SER A 31 9.66 18.52 -11.52
C SER A 31 9.77 17.91 -10.12
N ASN A 32 8.86 16.98 -9.77
CA ASN A 32 8.87 16.30 -8.47
C ASN A 32 10.12 15.42 -8.29
N ALA A 33 10.47 14.63 -9.30
CA ALA A 33 11.64 13.75 -9.26
C ALA A 33 12.94 14.56 -9.12
N VAL A 34 13.12 15.63 -9.91
CA VAL A 34 14.26 16.56 -9.82
C VAL A 34 14.35 17.16 -8.42
N GLY A 35 13.22 17.66 -7.89
CA GLY A 35 13.16 18.24 -6.55
C GLY A 35 13.52 17.23 -5.45
N ALA A 36 13.12 15.97 -5.59
CA ALA A 36 13.42 14.89 -4.64
C ALA A 36 14.87 14.41 -4.74
N ILE A 37 15.42 14.26 -5.95
CA ILE A 37 16.82 13.88 -6.18
C ILE A 37 17.76 14.97 -5.64
N ARG A 38 17.44 16.26 -5.82
CA ARG A 38 18.24 17.34 -5.23
C ARG A 38 18.36 17.23 -3.70
N LYS A 39 17.36 16.66 -3.04
CA LYS A 39 17.30 16.49 -1.57
C LYS A 39 17.84 15.16 -1.06
N MET A 40 18.25 14.22 -1.92
CA MET A 40 18.75 12.93 -1.45
C MET A 40 20.07 13.07 -0.67
N ASP A 41 20.42 12.10 0.15
CA ASP A 41 21.71 12.11 0.84
C ASP A 41 22.87 12.07 -0.15
N ARG A 42 24.04 12.59 0.24
CA ARG A 42 25.24 12.54 -0.61
C ARG A 42 25.68 11.10 -0.82
N ILE A 43 25.99 10.74 -2.06
CA ILE A 43 26.50 9.41 -2.38
C ILE A 43 27.94 9.29 -1.88
N GLU A 44 28.15 8.41 -0.91
CA GLU A 44 29.48 8.07 -0.40
C GLU A 44 30.21 7.07 -1.31
N PRO A 45 31.55 7.20 -1.44
CA PRO A 45 32.37 6.23 -2.17
C PRO A 45 32.35 4.85 -1.49
N VAL A 46 32.68 3.82 -2.24
CA VAL A 46 32.78 2.45 -1.71
C VAL A 46 33.97 2.39 -0.75
N LYS A 47 33.69 2.00 0.50
CA LYS A 47 34.70 1.77 1.54
C LYS A 47 35.00 0.28 1.57
N VAL A 48 36.24 -0.12 1.29
CA VAL A 48 36.71 -1.49 1.53
C VAL A 48 37.52 -1.48 2.81
N SER A 49 37.05 -2.22 3.81
CA SER A 49 37.78 -2.46 5.05
C SER A 49 38.51 -3.79 4.96
N TYR A 50 39.85 -3.74 5.00
CA TYR A 50 40.67 -4.93 5.20
C TYR A 50 40.97 -5.06 6.69
N GLY A 51 40.56 -6.18 7.29
CA GLY A 51 40.95 -6.59 8.64
C GLY A 51 41.86 -7.80 8.54
N GLU A 52 43.13 -7.63 8.87
CA GLU A 52 44.08 -8.74 9.00
C GLU A 52 44.18 -9.09 10.49
N ALA A 53 43.66 -10.25 10.87
CA ALA A 53 43.73 -10.75 12.23
C ALA A 53 44.84 -11.79 12.34
N SER A 54 45.93 -11.45 13.02
CA SER A 54 46.98 -12.39 13.41
C SER A 54 46.53 -13.14 14.66
N ILE A 55 46.41 -14.48 14.57
CA ILE A 55 46.10 -15.34 15.71
C ILE A 55 47.43 -15.89 16.24
N ASP A 56 47.89 -15.37 17.38
CA ASP A 56 48.98 -15.99 18.14
C ASP A 56 48.41 -16.94 19.20
N ILE A 57 48.77 -18.22 19.10
CA ILE A 57 48.36 -19.25 20.03
C ILE A 57 49.48 -19.43 21.07
N GLU A 58 49.37 -18.72 22.19
CA GLU A 58 50.18 -19.00 23.38
C GLU A 58 49.41 -19.84 24.41
N HIS A 59 50.15 -20.65 25.17
CA HIS A 59 49.68 -21.76 26.01
C HIS A 59 48.77 -21.37 27.21
N ARG A 60 48.21 -20.14 27.25
CA ARG A 60 47.31 -19.66 28.31
C ARG A 60 46.06 -18.89 27.83
N GLY A 61 45.80 -18.79 26.53
CA GLY A 61 44.54 -18.21 26.04
C GLY A 61 44.68 -17.59 24.66
N ILE A 62 43.58 -17.56 23.92
CA ILE A 62 43.49 -16.94 22.60
C ILE A 62 43.48 -15.42 22.80
N CYS A 63 44.58 -14.73 22.51
CA CYS A 63 44.61 -13.28 22.44
C CYS A 63 44.33 -12.87 20.99
N VAL A 64 43.12 -12.37 20.73
CA VAL A 64 42.80 -11.71 19.45
C VAL A 64 43.24 -10.25 19.59
N ALA A 65 44.36 -9.89 18.98
CA ALA A 65 44.76 -8.50 18.83
C ALA A 65 44.35 -8.02 17.43
N GLU A 66 43.43 -7.05 17.35
CA GLU A 66 43.14 -6.33 16.10
C GLU A 66 44.35 -5.46 15.76
N THR A 67 45.24 -5.94 14.90
CA THR A 67 46.53 -5.29 14.65
C THR A 67 46.43 -4.12 13.66
N ARG A 68 45.41 -4.09 12.77
CA ARG A 68 45.18 -2.93 11.87
C ARG A 68 43.83 -3.00 11.16
N SER A 69 43.01 -1.95 11.29
CA SER A 69 41.89 -1.66 10.40
C SER A 69 42.28 -0.52 9.45
N GLN A 70 42.42 -0.79 8.15
CA GLN A 70 42.55 0.25 7.13
C GLN A 70 41.26 0.34 6.33
N ILE A 71 40.63 1.52 6.35
CA ILE A 71 39.50 1.86 5.48
C ILE A 71 40.11 2.58 4.29
N THR A 72 40.11 1.94 3.12
CA THR A 72 40.51 2.60 1.87
C THR A 72 39.24 2.95 1.10
N ASN A 73 39.09 4.23 0.77
CA ASN A 73 38.07 4.66 -0.20
C ASN A 73 38.56 4.21 -1.58
N VAL A 74 37.76 3.38 -2.26
CA VAL A 74 38.06 2.96 -3.63
C VAL A 74 37.25 3.86 -4.56
N GLU A 75 37.93 4.72 -5.32
CA GLU A 75 37.30 5.38 -6.46
C GLU A 75 37.01 4.31 -7.54
N HIS A 76 35.82 4.37 -8.13
CA HIS A 76 35.41 3.39 -9.13
C HIS A 76 36.27 3.54 -10.40
N LEU A 77 37.23 2.63 -10.60
CA LEU A 77 38.12 2.57 -11.77
C LEU A 77 37.59 1.64 -12.90
N GLY A 78 36.33 1.20 -12.81
CA GLY A 78 35.70 0.27 -13.75
C GLY A 78 34.97 0.95 -14.92
N ALA A 79 34.47 0.14 -15.85
CA ALA A 79 33.60 0.62 -16.92
C ALA A 79 32.27 1.12 -16.33
N LEU A 80 31.86 2.33 -16.70
CA LEU A 80 30.60 2.90 -16.23
C LEU A 80 29.40 2.10 -16.78
N PRO A 81 28.43 1.75 -15.92
CA PRO A 81 27.22 1.05 -16.36
C PRO A 81 26.30 1.99 -17.18
N ASP A 82 25.43 1.41 -18.01
CA ASP A 82 24.40 2.17 -18.73
C ASP A 82 23.26 2.57 -17.77
N ILE A 83 23.40 3.77 -17.20
CA ILE A 83 22.39 4.37 -16.31
C ILE A 83 21.02 4.52 -16.98
N LEU A 84 20.97 4.82 -18.28
CA LEU A 84 19.70 5.04 -18.97
C LEU A 84 18.95 3.73 -19.16
N ALA A 85 19.65 2.66 -19.56
CA ALA A 85 19.06 1.34 -19.68
C ALA A 85 18.57 0.81 -18.32
N TYR A 86 19.35 1.01 -17.26
CA TYR A 86 18.96 0.63 -15.91
C TYR A 86 17.69 1.38 -15.45
N LEU A 87 17.71 2.71 -15.50
CA LEU A 87 16.57 3.53 -15.07
C LEU A 87 15.34 3.29 -15.95
N GLN A 88 15.50 3.06 -17.25
CA GLN A 88 14.38 2.74 -18.14
C GLN A 88 13.75 1.39 -17.77
N LYS A 89 14.56 0.37 -17.50
CA LYS A 89 14.04 -0.94 -17.06
C LYS A 89 13.31 -0.83 -15.73
N GLU A 90 13.84 -0.04 -14.80
CA GLU A 90 13.26 0.11 -13.48
C GLU A 90 12.01 1.00 -13.46
N THR A 91 11.93 2.03 -14.30
CA THR A 91 10.87 3.06 -14.22
C THR A 91 9.88 3.03 -15.39
N GLU A 92 10.18 2.27 -16.44
CA GLU A 92 9.45 2.23 -17.72
C GLU A 92 9.32 3.59 -18.44
N LEU A 93 10.03 4.62 -17.97
CA LEU A 93 10.04 5.94 -18.59
C LEU A 93 10.88 5.96 -19.87
N THR A 94 10.56 6.90 -20.77
CA THR A 94 11.35 7.10 -21.98
C THR A 94 12.75 7.63 -21.63
N ARG A 95 13.77 7.27 -22.44
CA ARG A 95 15.14 7.76 -22.27
C ARG A 95 15.20 9.29 -22.24
N ALA A 96 14.36 9.97 -23.04
CA ALA A 96 14.29 11.43 -23.07
C ALA A 96 13.90 12.01 -21.70
N THR A 97 12.85 11.48 -21.07
CA THR A 97 12.41 11.92 -19.73
C THR A 97 13.48 11.68 -18.68
N ILE A 98 14.13 10.51 -18.72
CA ILE A 98 15.20 10.15 -17.77
C ILE A 98 16.39 11.11 -17.90
N VAL A 99 16.81 11.42 -19.12
CA VAL A 99 17.90 12.37 -19.39
C VAL A 99 17.58 13.75 -18.80
N VAL A 100 16.35 14.25 -19.00
CA VAL A 100 15.93 15.53 -18.42
C VAL A 100 16.01 15.48 -16.89
N ILE A 101 15.48 14.43 -16.25
CA ILE A 101 15.55 14.27 -14.78
C ILE A 101 17.00 14.29 -14.29
N LEU A 102 17.88 13.54 -14.95
CA LEU A 102 19.28 13.44 -14.54
C LEU A 102 20.03 14.78 -14.70
N ILE A 103 19.86 15.47 -15.82
CA ILE A 103 20.51 16.76 -16.08
C ILE A 103 19.98 17.82 -15.10
N ASP A 104 18.66 17.97 -15.01
CA ASP A 104 18.03 19.00 -14.19
C ASP A 104 18.23 18.75 -12.69
N SER A 105 18.49 17.50 -12.28
CA SER A 105 18.87 17.20 -10.89
C SER A 105 20.16 17.91 -10.47
N GLY A 106 21.09 18.17 -11.39
CA GLY A 106 22.40 18.76 -11.10
C GLY A 106 23.33 17.85 -10.29
N ARG A 107 23.01 16.55 -10.16
CA ARG A 107 23.74 15.60 -9.30
C ARG A 107 24.38 14.45 -10.06
N ILE A 108 24.43 14.54 -11.40
CA ILE A 108 24.99 13.48 -12.24
C ILE A 108 26.46 13.16 -11.93
N GLU A 109 27.22 14.12 -11.40
CA GLU A 109 28.62 13.92 -11.00
C GLU A 109 28.78 12.84 -9.90
N GLU A 110 27.77 12.66 -9.04
CA GLU A 110 27.77 11.64 -7.99
C GLU A 110 27.67 10.21 -8.55
N PHE A 111 27.24 10.06 -9.81
CA PHE A 111 27.29 8.78 -10.51
C PHE A 111 28.72 8.25 -10.63
N LEU A 112 29.72 9.12 -10.79
CA LEU A 112 31.12 8.69 -10.90
C LEU A 112 31.69 8.21 -9.56
N VAL A 113 31.12 8.64 -8.43
CA VAL A 113 31.57 8.27 -7.08
C VAL A 113 31.15 6.84 -6.74
N ASN A 114 29.90 6.50 -7.00
CA ASN A 114 29.36 5.16 -6.80
C ASN A 114 28.20 4.91 -7.77
N PRO A 115 28.49 4.39 -8.98
CA PRO A 115 27.50 4.24 -10.03
C PRO A 115 26.27 3.43 -9.60
N GLN A 116 26.49 2.30 -8.94
CA GLN A 116 25.42 1.39 -8.52
C GLN A 116 24.50 2.06 -7.49
N LYS A 117 25.08 2.62 -6.43
CA LYS A 117 24.29 3.28 -5.37
C LYS A 117 23.51 4.47 -5.91
N PHE A 118 24.12 5.28 -6.78
CA PHE A 118 23.44 6.41 -7.41
C PHE A 118 22.23 5.93 -8.24
N MET A 119 22.43 4.91 -9.08
CA MET A 119 21.35 4.32 -9.90
C MET A 119 20.19 3.81 -9.03
N ASP A 120 20.49 3.09 -7.96
CA ASP A 120 19.46 2.51 -7.07
C ASP A 120 18.65 3.59 -6.35
N VAL A 121 19.33 4.62 -5.83
CA VAL A 121 18.67 5.73 -5.13
C VAL A 121 17.80 6.54 -6.09
N VAL A 122 18.32 6.89 -7.27
CA VAL A 122 17.57 7.66 -8.28
C VAL A 122 16.37 6.85 -8.78
N ALA A 123 16.54 5.56 -9.09
CA ALA A 123 15.44 4.69 -9.50
C ALA A 123 14.34 4.64 -8.43
N GLY A 124 14.72 4.47 -7.16
CA GLY A 124 13.78 4.45 -6.03
C GLY A 124 13.01 5.75 -5.88
N ILE A 125 13.67 6.90 -6.05
CA ILE A 125 13.02 8.22 -6.00
C ILE A 125 12.03 8.38 -7.14
N ILE A 126 12.44 8.09 -8.38
CA ILE A 126 11.56 8.22 -9.56
C ILE A 126 10.33 7.32 -9.40
N LYS A 127 10.52 6.05 -9.01
CA LYS A 127 9.41 5.12 -8.75
C LYS A 127 8.43 5.65 -7.71
N ARG A 128 8.95 6.19 -6.60
CA ARG A 128 8.11 6.75 -5.53
C ARG A 128 7.27 7.93 -6.02
N GLU A 129 7.89 8.88 -6.74
CA GLU A 129 7.14 10.03 -7.27
C GLU A 129 6.15 9.61 -8.37
N LEU A 130 6.53 8.64 -9.22
CA LEU A 130 5.63 8.05 -10.21
C LEU A 130 4.42 7.38 -9.56
N HIS A 131 4.63 6.52 -8.56
CA HIS A 131 3.55 5.86 -7.84
C HIS A 131 2.60 6.88 -7.20
N LYS A 132 3.15 7.91 -6.56
CA LYS A 132 2.36 8.98 -5.95
C LYS A 132 1.47 9.67 -6.99
N LEU A 133 2.02 10.04 -8.15
CA LEU A 133 1.24 10.65 -9.23
C LEU A 133 0.19 9.70 -9.82
N ILE A 134 0.51 8.42 -9.94
CA ILE A 134 -0.44 7.41 -10.41
C ILE A 134 -1.64 7.32 -9.46
N ILE A 135 -1.40 7.27 -8.15
CA ILE A 135 -2.46 7.21 -7.14
C ILE A 135 -3.26 8.51 -7.10
N ASP A 136 -2.59 9.66 -7.18
CA ASP A 136 -3.26 10.97 -7.16
C ASP A 136 -4.04 11.24 -8.46
N GLY A 137 -3.62 10.65 -9.58
CA GLY A 137 -4.26 10.74 -10.90
C GLY A 137 -5.28 9.66 -11.22
N ILE A 138 -5.49 8.68 -10.32
CA ILE A 138 -6.44 7.59 -10.57
C ILE A 138 -7.87 8.12 -10.65
N LYS A 139 -8.59 7.68 -11.69
CA LYS A 139 -10.02 7.89 -11.91
C LYS A 139 -10.70 6.54 -12.09
N TYR A 140 -11.84 6.36 -11.44
CA TYR A 140 -12.62 5.14 -11.53
C TYR A 140 -13.80 5.28 -12.49
N GLU A 141 -14.04 4.23 -13.25
CA GLU A 141 -15.19 4.09 -14.14
C GLU A 141 -15.91 2.77 -13.86
N LYS A 142 -17.25 2.82 -13.86
CA LYS A 142 -18.08 1.63 -13.66
C LYS A 142 -18.00 0.75 -14.92
N LEU A 143 -17.79 -0.55 -14.76
CA LEU A 143 -17.88 -1.49 -15.86
C LEU A 143 -19.36 -1.80 -16.11
N PRO A 144 -19.91 -1.53 -17.32
CA PRO A 144 -21.36 -1.63 -17.56
C PRO A 144 -21.97 -3.02 -17.35
N ASN A 145 -21.17 -4.09 -17.41
CA ASN A 145 -21.64 -5.48 -17.41
C ASN A 145 -20.87 -6.39 -16.43
N GLU A 146 -20.09 -5.82 -15.50
CA GLU A 146 -19.40 -6.60 -14.47
C GLU A 146 -19.83 -6.18 -13.06
N GLU A 147 -20.50 -7.10 -12.37
CA GLU A 147 -20.96 -6.90 -11.01
C GLU A 147 -20.59 -8.11 -10.14
N TYR A 148 -20.40 -7.87 -8.85
CA TYR A 148 -20.32 -8.94 -7.88
C TYR A 148 -21.70 -9.56 -7.67
N SER A 149 -21.84 -10.83 -8.03
CA SER A 149 -23.10 -11.56 -7.85
C SER A 149 -23.40 -11.75 -6.37
N MET A 150 -24.65 -11.46 -5.98
CA MET A 150 -25.15 -11.68 -4.62
C MET A 150 -25.14 -13.17 -4.24
N MET A 151 -25.19 -14.09 -5.21
CA MET A 151 -25.07 -15.54 -4.98
C MET A 151 -23.68 -15.96 -4.45
N LEU A 152 -22.68 -15.07 -4.47
CA LEU A 152 -21.36 -15.33 -3.88
C LEU A 152 -21.40 -15.36 -2.35
N PHE A 153 -22.40 -14.71 -1.73
CA PHE A 153 -22.67 -14.83 -0.29
C PHE A 153 -23.21 -16.22 0.06
N GLU A 154 -24.01 -16.83 -0.83
CA GLU A 154 -24.67 -18.13 -0.61
C GLU A 154 -23.73 -19.33 -0.87
N ASN A 155 -22.86 -19.24 -1.89
CA ASN A 155 -22.05 -20.40 -2.34
C ASN A 155 -20.80 -20.68 -1.47
N LYS A 156 -20.42 -19.80 -0.54
CA LYS A 156 -19.23 -19.96 0.32
C LYS A 156 -19.56 -20.24 1.79
N GLU A 157 -20.69 -20.90 2.06
CA GLU A 157 -21.09 -21.34 3.40
C GLU A 157 -20.17 -22.38 4.08
N ILE A 158 -19.03 -22.80 3.50
CA ILE A 158 -18.41 -24.09 3.92
C ILE A 158 -16.96 -24.09 4.47
N ILE A 159 -16.11 -23.05 4.38
CA ILE A 159 -14.64 -23.28 4.59
C ILE A 159 -13.95 -22.62 5.81
N SER A 160 -14.54 -21.66 6.55
CA SER A 160 -13.78 -20.95 7.61
C SER A 160 -14.13 -21.39 9.06
N TYR A 161 -14.26 -22.70 9.29
CA TYR A 161 -14.95 -23.23 10.49
C TYR A 161 -14.15 -23.41 11.78
N LEU A 162 -12.85 -23.09 11.87
CA LEU A 162 -12.08 -23.72 12.96
C LEU A 162 -11.69 -22.89 14.17
N ASN A 163 -11.57 -21.54 14.17
CA ASN A 163 -11.16 -20.86 15.42
C ASN A 163 -11.65 -19.42 15.69
N ASN A 164 -12.05 -18.61 14.70
CA ASN A 164 -12.31 -17.17 14.91
C ASN A 164 -13.72 -16.76 14.47
N ARG A 165 -14.76 -17.22 15.16
CA ARG A 165 -16.17 -16.93 14.85
C ARG A 165 -16.80 -16.12 15.98
N LEU A 166 -17.40 -14.98 15.64
CA LEU A 166 -18.21 -14.19 16.56
C LEU A 166 -19.68 -14.25 16.11
N GLU A 167 -20.55 -14.78 16.97
CA GLU A 167 -22.00 -14.78 16.72
C GLU A 167 -22.55 -13.37 16.91
N VAL A 168 -23.34 -12.91 15.95
CA VAL A 168 -23.88 -11.54 15.88
C VAL A 168 -25.33 -11.59 15.42
N LYS A 169 -26.13 -10.63 15.87
CA LYS A 169 -27.59 -10.59 15.62
C LYS A 169 -27.98 -9.58 14.54
N HIS A 170 -27.16 -8.56 14.29
CA HIS A 170 -27.42 -7.50 13.32
C HIS A 170 -26.51 -7.60 12.08
N SER A 171 -26.13 -8.82 11.68
CA SER A 171 -25.29 -9.07 10.49
C SER A 171 -26.05 -9.86 9.43
N VAL A 172 -25.61 -9.75 8.17
CA VAL A 172 -26.12 -10.60 7.06
C VAL A 172 -25.89 -12.09 7.35
N TYR A 173 -24.85 -12.40 8.12
CA TYR A 173 -24.50 -13.74 8.57
C TYR A 173 -24.74 -13.92 10.07
N ASP A 174 -25.13 -15.12 10.49
CA ASP A 174 -25.28 -15.51 11.91
C ASP A 174 -23.96 -15.41 12.70
N ALA A 175 -22.83 -15.35 12.00
CA ALA A 175 -21.54 -15.07 12.59
C ALA A 175 -20.55 -14.44 11.61
N ILE A 176 -19.61 -13.69 12.17
CA ILE A 176 -18.53 -13.03 11.44
C ILE A 176 -17.20 -13.71 11.76
N VAL A 177 -16.40 -13.91 10.73
CA VAL A 177 -15.01 -14.37 10.86
C VAL A 177 -14.10 -13.15 11.01
N TYR A 178 -13.36 -13.09 12.12
CA TYR A 178 -12.40 -12.01 12.37
C TYR A 178 -10.95 -12.51 12.25
N GLU A 179 -10.07 -11.65 11.75
CA GLU A 179 -8.65 -11.95 11.62
C GLU A 179 -7.81 -11.22 12.68
N SER A 180 -8.41 -10.22 13.34
CA SER A 180 -7.77 -9.43 14.39
C SER A 180 -8.69 -9.18 15.58
N GLU A 181 -8.09 -8.96 16.76
CA GLU A 181 -8.85 -8.56 17.96
C GLU A 181 -9.54 -7.19 17.81
N ILE A 182 -9.04 -6.35 16.91
CA ILE A 182 -9.66 -5.05 16.59
C ILE A 182 -10.97 -5.27 15.84
N GLU A 183 -10.97 -6.11 14.81
CA GLU A 183 -12.19 -6.50 14.09
C GLU A 183 -13.21 -7.17 15.00
N ARG A 184 -12.75 -8.06 15.89
CA ARG A 184 -13.65 -8.72 16.85
C ARG A 184 -14.39 -7.71 17.72
N LYS A 185 -13.65 -6.79 18.35
CA LYS A 185 -14.24 -5.73 19.19
C LYS A 185 -15.14 -4.80 18.38
N PHE A 186 -14.72 -4.44 17.18
CA PHE A 186 -15.50 -3.58 16.29
C PHE A 186 -16.84 -4.22 15.94
N ALA A 187 -16.86 -5.51 15.58
CA ALA A 187 -18.10 -6.25 15.32
C ALA A 187 -19.00 -6.35 16.55
N GLU A 188 -18.44 -6.62 17.74
CA GLU A 188 -19.21 -6.66 18.99
C GLU A 188 -19.85 -5.31 19.33
N ASP A 189 -19.12 -4.22 19.11
CA ASP A 189 -19.61 -2.88 19.41
C ASP A 189 -20.69 -2.44 18.40
N LEU A 190 -20.56 -2.82 17.12
CA LEU A 190 -21.62 -2.62 16.12
C LEU A 190 -22.88 -3.42 16.44
N ASP A 191 -22.74 -4.68 16.88
CA ASP A 191 -23.90 -5.53 17.19
C ASP A 191 -24.70 -5.01 18.40
N ARG A 192 -24.05 -4.34 19.36
CA ARG A 192 -24.70 -3.74 20.54
C ARG A 192 -25.43 -2.45 20.24
N ARG A 193 -25.12 -1.78 19.14
CA ARG A 193 -25.67 -0.48 18.76
C ARG A 193 -27.05 -0.65 18.13
N LYS A 194 -28.04 0.12 18.61
CA LYS A 194 -29.43 0.06 18.13
C LYS A 194 -29.67 0.82 16.84
N ASP A 195 -28.78 1.76 16.52
CA ASP A 195 -28.80 2.56 15.29
C ASP A 195 -28.13 1.84 14.11
N ILE A 196 -27.49 0.69 14.35
CA ILE A 196 -26.99 -0.19 13.31
C ILE A 196 -28.09 -1.19 12.96
N LYS A 197 -28.63 -1.08 11.75
CA LYS A 197 -29.66 -2.00 11.27
C LYS A 197 -29.04 -3.29 10.74
N LEU A 198 -27.92 -3.17 10.02
CA LEU A 198 -27.21 -4.32 9.47
C LEU A 198 -25.73 -3.99 9.24
N PHE A 199 -24.84 -4.96 9.41
CA PHE A 199 -23.45 -4.84 8.97
C PHE A 199 -22.93 -6.15 8.37
N VAL A 200 -21.93 -6.07 7.50
CA VAL A 200 -21.29 -7.23 6.90
C VAL A 200 -19.79 -7.00 6.81
N LYS A 201 -19.02 -8.03 7.16
CA LYS A 201 -17.61 -8.07 6.80
C LYS A 201 -17.50 -8.46 5.34
N LEU A 202 -16.88 -7.59 4.53
CA LEU A 202 -16.74 -7.86 3.11
C LEU A 202 -15.77 -9.03 2.92
N PRO A 203 -16.15 -10.05 2.15
CA PRO A 203 -15.32 -11.23 1.95
C PRO A 203 -14.16 -10.96 0.98
N ASP A 204 -13.09 -11.76 1.07
CA ASP A 204 -11.87 -11.61 0.26
C ASP A 204 -12.06 -11.59 -1.26
N TRP A 205 -13.20 -12.11 -1.74
CA TRP A 205 -13.53 -12.08 -3.16
C TRP A 205 -13.98 -10.70 -3.64
N PHE A 206 -14.40 -9.80 -2.74
CA PHE A 206 -14.76 -8.43 -3.05
C PHE A 206 -13.49 -7.59 -3.19
N LYS A 207 -13.06 -7.34 -4.43
CA LYS A 207 -11.80 -6.65 -4.69
C LYS A 207 -12.01 -5.37 -5.51
N VAL A 208 -11.35 -4.32 -5.07
CA VAL A 208 -11.17 -3.07 -5.80
C VAL A 208 -9.81 -3.14 -6.49
N GLU A 209 -9.81 -3.01 -7.81
CA GLU A 209 -8.58 -2.94 -8.61
C GLU A 209 -7.86 -1.62 -8.35
N THR A 210 -6.55 -1.69 -8.10
CA THR A 210 -5.69 -0.50 -7.95
C THR A 210 -4.37 -0.70 -8.70
N PRO A 211 -3.67 0.38 -9.08
CA PRO A 211 -2.36 0.33 -9.72
C PRO A 211 -1.26 -0.38 -8.90
N ILE A 212 -1.47 -0.52 -7.60
CA ILE A 212 -0.53 -1.13 -6.65
C ILE A 212 -1.06 -2.48 -6.10
N GLY A 213 -1.95 -3.12 -6.85
CA GLY A 213 -2.55 -4.42 -6.55
C GLY A 213 -4.00 -4.32 -6.06
N THR A 214 -4.59 -5.45 -5.69
CA THR A 214 -5.98 -5.47 -5.23
C THR A 214 -6.12 -4.94 -3.81
N TYR A 215 -7.26 -4.28 -3.54
CA TYR A 215 -7.68 -3.79 -2.24
C TYR A 215 -9.04 -4.41 -1.88
N ASN A 216 -9.18 -4.89 -0.65
CA ASN A 216 -10.43 -5.42 -0.10
C ASN A 216 -10.75 -4.55 1.13
N PRO A 217 -11.87 -3.80 1.14
CA PRO A 217 -12.29 -3.04 2.31
C PRO A 217 -12.89 -3.97 3.36
N ASP A 218 -12.81 -3.60 4.64
CA ASP A 218 -13.22 -4.51 5.71
C ASP A 218 -14.74 -4.63 5.91
N TRP A 219 -15.47 -3.51 5.97
CA TRP A 219 -16.86 -3.50 6.45
C TRP A 219 -17.80 -2.73 5.52
N ALA A 220 -19.01 -3.24 5.38
CA ALA A 220 -20.14 -2.52 4.81
C ALA A 220 -21.26 -2.45 5.87
N ILE A 221 -21.70 -1.23 6.21
CA ILE A 221 -22.56 -0.96 7.36
C ILE A 221 -23.78 -0.16 6.89
N LEU A 222 -24.96 -0.64 7.28
CA LEU A 222 -26.26 -0.01 7.13
C LEU A 222 -26.67 0.59 8.48
N LYS A 223 -26.59 1.91 8.59
CA LYS A 223 -27.02 2.66 9.78
C LYS A 223 -28.41 3.23 9.53
N HIS A 224 -29.31 3.06 10.50
CA HIS A 224 -30.67 3.55 10.44
C HIS A 224 -31.00 4.28 11.74
N ASP A 225 -30.88 5.60 11.67
CA ASP A 225 -31.35 6.51 12.72
C ASP A 225 -32.57 7.27 12.18
N GLU A 226 -32.45 8.55 11.81
CA GLU A 226 -33.50 9.31 11.11
C GLU A 226 -33.51 9.09 9.58
N THR A 227 -32.38 8.70 9.01
CA THR A 227 -32.19 8.40 7.58
C THR A 227 -31.33 7.17 7.40
N VAL A 228 -31.56 6.40 6.33
CA VAL A 228 -30.75 5.23 5.98
C VAL A 228 -29.40 5.70 5.41
N LEU A 229 -28.30 5.34 6.07
CA LEU A 229 -26.94 5.63 5.63
C LEU A 229 -26.19 4.35 5.25
N TYR A 230 -25.53 4.42 4.10
CA TYR A 230 -24.74 3.33 3.51
C TYR A 230 -23.25 3.67 3.67
N LEU A 231 -22.56 2.94 4.54
CA LEU A 231 -21.19 3.23 4.94
C LEU A 231 -20.27 2.07 4.58
N VAL A 232 -19.10 2.37 4.03
CA VAL A 232 -18.00 1.41 3.93
C VAL A 232 -16.90 1.87 4.88
N ARG A 233 -16.37 0.96 5.69
CA ARG A 233 -15.40 1.28 6.75
C ARG A 233 -14.22 0.35 6.70
N GLU A 234 -13.03 0.93 6.79
CA GLU A 234 -11.78 0.20 6.98
C GLU A 234 -11.39 0.25 8.46
N THR A 235 -11.18 -0.90 9.09
CA THR A 235 -10.70 -0.97 10.47
C THR A 235 -9.18 -0.94 10.52
N LYS A 236 -8.63 -0.02 11.32
CA LYS A 236 -7.17 0.06 11.53
C LYS A 236 -6.78 0.12 12.99
N GLY A 237 -5.66 -0.53 13.32
CA GLY A 237 -5.07 -0.47 14.64
C GLY A 237 -4.36 0.88 14.89
N THR A 238 -4.48 1.39 16.11
CA THR A 238 -3.84 2.63 16.59
C THR A 238 -2.32 2.67 16.41
N LYS A 239 -1.65 1.51 16.41
CA LYS A 239 -0.19 1.40 16.19
C LYS A 239 0.23 1.55 14.72
N GLY A 240 -0.72 1.64 13.79
CA GLY A 240 -0.46 1.64 12.34
C GLY A 240 -0.16 3.01 11.76
N PHE A 241 -0.77 4.10 12.26
CA PHE A 241 -0.74 5.41 11.59
C PHE A 241 0.67 5.95 11.30
N GLU A 242 1.63 5.74 12.21
CA GLU A 242 3.01 6.25 12.08
C GLU A 242 3.95 5.32 11.31
N LYS A 243 3.58 4.04 11.11
CA LYS A 243 4.43 3.00 10.51
C LYS A 243 3.79 2.33 9.30
N LEU A 244 2.87 3.00 8.63
CA LEU A 244 2.29 2.44 7.42
C LEU A 244 3.40 2.20 6.39
N ARG A 245 3.48 0.94 5.93
CA ARG A 245 4.10 0.65 4.64
C ARG A 245 3.34 1.52 3.64
N ASN A 246 4.01 2.43 2.93
CA ASN A 246 3.41 3.41 2.01
C ASN A 246 2.24 2.81 1.19
N ILE A 247 2.39 1.55 0.76
CA ILE A 247 1.43 0.76 0.00
C ILE A 247 0.03 0.66 0.64
N GLU A 248 -0.08 0.49 1.97
CA GLU A 248 -1.40 0.30 2.61
C GLU A 248 -2.20 1.60 2.65
N VAL A 249 -1.56 2.73 2.97
CA VAL A 249 -2.17 4.07 2.87
C VAL A 249 -2.62 4.35 1.44
N ASP A 250 -1.77 4.00 0.49
CA ASP A 250 -2.03 4.23 -0.92
C ASP A 250 -3.25 3.41 -1.40
N LYS A 251 -3.39 2.16 -0.94
CA LYS A 251 -4.58 1.33 -1.23
C LYS A 251 -5.86 1.93 -0.64
N ILE A 252 -5.80 2.44 0.59
CA ILE A 252 -6.94 3.14 1.21
C ILE A 252 -7.32 4.39 0.41
N ARG A 253 -6.33 5.15 -0.08
CA ARG A 253 -6.57 6.33 -0.92
C ARG A 253 -7.27 5.96 -2.22
N CYS A 254 -6.86 4.86 -2.86
CA CYS A 254 -7.56 4.30 -4.03
C CYS A 254 -8.99 3.88 -3.66
N GLY A 255 -9.18 3.18 -2.54
CA GLY A 255 -10.50 2.79 -2.02
C GLY A 255 -11.44 3.98 -1.83
N ARG A 256 -10.96 5.08 -1.24
CA ARG A 256 -11.75 6.31 -1.07
C ARG A 256 -12.25 6.86 -2.41
N LYS A 257 -11.39 6.95 -3.42
CA LYS A 257 -11.77 7.41 -4.76
C LYS A 257 -12.74 6.46 -5.47
N HIS A 258 -12.59 5.16 -5.26
CA HIS A 258 -13.51 4.16 -5.78
C HIS A 258 -14.92 4.36 -5.22
N PHE A 259 -15.07 4.44 -3.90
CA PHE A 259 -16.39 4.60 -3.27
C PHE A 259 -16.99 5.99 -3.48
N GLU A 260 -16.17 7.04 -3.62
CA GLU A 260 -16.63 8.36 -4.07
C GLU A 260 -17.30 8.28 -5.45
N LYS A 261 -16.73 7.49 -6.39
CA LYS A 261 -17.36 7.27 -7.71
C LYS A 261 -18.67 6.48 -7.63
N LEU A 262 -18.83 5.64 -6.60
CA LEU A 262 -20.06 4.89 -6.35
C LEU A 262 -21.10 5.69 -5.54
N ASP A 263 -20.78 6.92 -5.11
CA ASP A 263 -21.61 7.73 -4.21
C ASP A 263 -21.88 7.02 -2.87
N VAL A 264 -20.82 6.41 -2.33
CA VAL A 264 -20.84 5.65 -1.07
C VAL A 264 -19.84 6.27 -0.09
N ASN A 265 -20.28 6.47 1.14
CA ASN A 265 -19.44 7.09 2.17
C ASN A 265 -18.38 6.10 2.66
N PHE A 266 -17.12 6.36 2.34
CA PHE A 266 -15.97 5.56 2.78
C PHE A 266 -15.11 6.30 3.79
N ASP A 267 -14.78 5.66 4.91
CA ASP A 267 -13.85 6.22 5.89
C ASP A 267 -13.05 5.16 6.65
N VAL A 268 -11.93 5.59 7.24
CA VAL A 268 -11.07 4.74 8.09
C VAL A 268 -11.44 5.00 9.54
N VAL A 269 -11.73 3.93 10.27
CA VAL A 269 -12.15 4.01 11.67
C VAL A 269 -11.28 3.12 12.56
N VAL A 270 -11.05 3.62 13.77
CA VAL A 270 -10.32 2.88 14.81
C VAL A 270 -11.31 2.16 15.74
N SER A 271 -12.48 2.77 15.94
CA SER A 271 -13.50 2.28 16.85
C SER A 271 -14.90 2.38 16.25
N ALA A 272 -15.82 1.54 16.72
CA ALA A 272 -17.20 1.57 16.27
C ALA A 272 -17.89 2.91 16.57
N ASN A 273 -17.41 3.71 17.53
CA ASN A 273 -17.99 5.02 17.85
C ASN A 273 -17.79 6.08 16.75
N GLU A 274 -16.85 5.85 15.84
CA GLU A 274 -16.57 6.73 14.69
C GLU A 274 -17.50 6.45 13.50
N VAL A 275 -18.46 5.52 13.67
CA VAL A 275 -19.48 5.11 12.68
C VAL A 275 -20.81 5.82 12.90
#